data_AF-A0A6B1KA65-F1
#
_entry.id   AF-A0A6B1KA65-F1
#
_cell.length_a   1.000
_cell.length_b   1.000
_cell.length_c   1.000
_cell.angle_alpha   90.00
_cell.angle_beta   90.00
_cell.angle_gamma   90.00
#
_symmetry.space_group_name_H-M   'P 1'
#
loop_
_entity.id
_entity.type
_entity.pdbx_description
1 polymer ?
#
loop_
_entity_poly.entity_id
_entity_poly.type
_entity_poly.pdbx_seq_one_letter_code
_entity_poly.pdbx_strand_id
1 'polypeptide(L)'
;MGSGRRQAPGSVAWLLMGVVTVVVGVFMALEVRGALDREREFRAAPACASVPVRASGCRWEQEFTVRTADTNRGKRNASPEAELLLPSGESWEVTFRQAGPVVSELAPGEKVVGLIWHGRVVEVRDADGRRQQTSDGPVGWSEDRLGGALACFSFGLPAFVGGVWPLFARGDRRHAKAAVVVRWHGVCLAVAALFTLWAQAANEWPFWAIWAIWGPLALLGLASMTAFVIAALRGDMDDEGPPVPQPDPTAPASGHS
;
A
#
# COMPACT_ATOMS: atom_id res chain seq x y z
N MET A 1 -41.28 25.52 -3.43
CA MET A 1 -41.01 24.09 -3.22
C MET A 1 -39.51 23.86 -3.31
N GLY A 2 -38.86 23.62 -2.17
CA GLY A 2 -37.40 23.52 -2.08
C GLY A 2 -36.87 22.17 -2.56
N SER A 3 -35.94 22.20 -3.52
CA SER A 3 -35.16 21.02 -3.88
C SER A 3 -34.12 20.78 -2.78
N GLY A 4 -34.42 19.83 -1.90
CA GLY A 4 -33.53 19.37 -0.85
C GLY A 4 -32.26 18.75 -1.44
N ARG A 5 -31.18 19.56 -1.46
CA ARG A 5 -29.81 19.23 -1.05
C ARG A 5 -29.43 17.72 -1.07
N ARG A 6 -29.24 17.14 -2.26
CA ARG A 6 -28.48 15.88 -2.41
C ARG A 6 -26.98 16.19 -2.50
N GLN A 7 -26.35 16.61 -1.40
CA GLN A 7 -24.88 16.76 -1.30
C GLN A 7 -24.23 15.87 -0.23
N ALA A 8 -24.97 14.94 0.40
CA ALA A 8 -24.52 14.28 1.62
C ALA A 8 -23.78 12.92 1.49
N PRO A 9 -24.04 12.01 0.53
CA PRO A 9 -23.49 10.65 0.63
C PRO A 9 -21.98 10.60 0.34
N GLY A 10 -21.50 11.42 -0.60
CA GLY A 10 -20.08 11.41 -0.99
C GLY A 10 -19.15 11.88 0.12
N SER A 11 -19.46 12.99 0.80
CA SER A 11 -18.56 13.57 1.81
C SER A 11 -18.46 12.70 3.07
N VAL A 12 -19.55 12.04 3.48
CA VAL A 12 -19.53 11.09 4.60
C VAL A 12 -18.71 9.86 4.26
N ALA A 13 -18.83 9.34 3.03
CA ALA A 13 -18.01 8.21 2.58
C ALA A 13 -16.51 8.54 2.59
N TRP A 14 -16.12 9.71 2.06
CA TRP A 14 -14.73 10.18 2.10
C TRP A 14 -14.21 10.37 3.53
N LEU A 15 -15.04 10.91 4.42
CA LEU A 15 -14.70 11.06 5.82
C LEU A 15 -14.44 9.71 6.49
N LEU A 16 -15.36 8.76 6.37
CA LEU A 16 -15.23 7.42 6.95
C LEU A 16 -14.00 6.70 6.40
N MET A 17 -13.78 6.78 5.10
CA MET A 17 -12.61 6.18 4.46
C MET A 17 -11.31 6.82 4.92
N GLY A 18 -11.27 8.16 5.08
CA GLY A 18 -10.14 8.88 5.65
C GLY A 18 -9.85 8.47 7.09
N VAL A 19 -10.87 8.37 7.95
CA VAL A 19 -10.72 7.91 9.34
C VAL A 19 -10.18 6.48 9.39
N VAL A 20 -10.79 5.55 8.66
CA VAL A 20 -10.37 4.14 8.65
C VAL A 20 -8.91 4.01 8.19
N THR A 21 -8.55 4.68 7.10
CA THR A 21 -7.18 4.61 6.56
C THR A 21 -6.16 5.25 7.49
N VAL A 22 -6.46 6.38 8.13
CA VAL A 22 -5.58 6.97 9.16
C VAL A 22 -5.40 6.02 10.34
N VAL A 23 -6.48 5.41 10.86
CA VAL A 23 -6.39 4.47 11.98
C VAL A 23 -5.54 3.24 11.62
N VAL A 24 -5.74 2.67 10.43
CA VAL A 24 -4.90 1.57 9.91
C VAL A 24 -3.44 2.02 9.80
N GLY A 25 -3.18 3.22 9.27
CA GLY A 25 -1.83 3.77 9.15
C GLY A 25 -1.14 3.96 10.51
N VAL A 26 -1.87 4.42 11.53
CA VAL A 26 -1.36 4.53 12.90
C VAL A 26 -1.02 3.16 13.47
N PHE A 27 -1.90 2.17 13.31
CA PHE A 27 -1.65 0.81 13.78
C PHE A 27 -0.38 0.22 13.14
N MET A 28 -0.25 0.33 11.82
CA MET A 28 0.94 -0.08 11.08
C MET A 28 2.21 0.62 11.59
N ALA A 29 2.16 1.94 11.83
CA ALA A 29 3.30 2.71 12.32
C ALA A 29 3.74 2.28 13.73
N LEU A 30 2.80 1.92 14.60
CA LEU A 30 3.10 1.44 15.96
C LEU A 30 3.80 0.06 15.93
N GLU A 31 3.47 -0.79 14.97
CA GLU A 31 4.06 -2.12 14.82
C GLU A 31 5.48 -2.11 14.22
N VAL A 32 5.91 -1.01 13.58
CA VAL A 32 7.24 -0.90 12.97
C VAL A 32 8.35 -1.21 13.98
N ARG A 33 8.25 -0.70 15.21
CA ARG A 33 9.26 -0.96 16.25
C ARG A 33 9.32 -2.44 16.62
N GLY A 34 8.17 -3.08 16.84
CA GLY A 34 8.12 -4.51 17.14
C GLY A 34 8.66 -5.38 16.01
N ALA A 35 8.41 -4.99 14.76
CA ALA A 35 8.97 -5.66 13.59
C ALA A 35 10.51 -5.51 13.53
N LEU A 36 11.03 -4.30 13.76
CA LEU A 36 12.47 -4.04 13.82
C LEU A 36 13.16 -4.83 14.93
N ASP A 37 12.56 -4.88 16.12
CA ASP A 37 13.13 -5.59 17.26
C ASP A 37 13.16 -7.11 16.99
N ARG A 38 12.09 -7.68 16.43
CA ARG A 38 12.04 -9.09 16.03
C ARG A 38 13.07 -9.41 14.95
N GLU A 39 13.25 -8.52 13.97
CA GLU A 39 14.26 -8.70 12.93
C GLU A 39 15.68 -8.62 13.50
N ARG A 40 15.95 -7.70 14.42
CA ARG A 40 17.23 -7.63 15.14
C ARG A 40 17.49 -8.89 15.95
N GLU A 41 16.48 -9.38 16.65
CA GLU A 41 16.56 -10.63 17.42
C GLU A 41 16.91 -11.81 16.51
N PHE A 42 16.22 -11.95 15.38
CA PHE A 42 16.51 -12.98 14.39
C PHE A 42 17.91 -12.88 13.80
N ARG A 43 18.39 -11.67 13.47
CA ARG A 43 19.73 -11.45 12.94
C ARG A 43 20.81 -11.77 13.98
N ALA A 44 20.55 -11.47 15.25
CA ALA A 44 21.43 -11.75 16.38
C ALA A 44 21.38 -13.20 16.85
N ALA A 45 20.33 -13.96 16.49
CA ALA A 45 20.15 -15.33 16.92
C ALA A 45 21.33 -16.24 16.49
N PRO A 46 21.95 -17.00 17.41
CA PRO A 46 23.00 -17.93 17.04
C PRO A 46 22.45 -19.14 16.27
N ALA A 47 23.30 -19.86 15.56
CA ALA A 47 22.94 -21.17 15.02
C ALA A 47 22.69 -22.17 16.17
N CYS A 48 21.69 -23.04 16.03
CA CYS A 48 21.44 -24.06 17.04
C CYS A 48 22.58 -25.09 17.05
N ALA A 49 23.07 -25.46 18.24
CA ALA A 49 24.13 -26.48 18.40
C ALA A 49 23.63 -27.91 18.12
N SER A 50 22.32 -28.13 18.25
CA SER A 50 21.65 -29.41 18.00
C SER A 50 20.23 -29.15 17.51
N VAL A 51 19.60 -30.19 16.94
CA VAL A 51 18.20 -30.15 16.50
C VAL A 51 17.30 -29.69 17.66
N PRO A 52 16.55 -28.58 17.51
CA PRO A 52 15.69 -28.09 18.58
C PRO A 52 14.41 -28.95 18.69
N VAL A 53 14.17 -29.53 19.86
CA VAL A 53 12.97 -30.35 20.16
C VAL A 53 11.74 -29.47 20.45
N ARG A 54 11.95 -28.18 20.76
CA ARG A 54 10.91 -27.18 21.02
C ARG A 54 11.25 -25.88 20.28
N ALA A 55 10.25 -25.00 20.14
CA ALA A 55 10.46 -23.65 19.66
C ALA A 55 11.60 -22.98 20.43
N SER A 56 12.64 -22.55 19.70
CA SER A 56 13.86 -21.98 20.27
C SER A 56 14.25 -20.71 19.51
N GLY A 57 14.92 -19.80 20.20
CA GLY A 57 15.38 -18.53 19.62
C GLY A 57 16.66 -18.65 18.77
N CYS A 58 17.20 -19.85 18.58
CA CYS A 58 18.34 -20.10 17.70
C CYS A 58 17.86 -20.43 16.28
N ARG A 59 18.74 -20.25 15.30
CA ARG A 59 18.48 -20.54 13.88
C ARG A 59 18.91 -21.97 13.56
N TRP A 60 17.99 -22.78 13.05
CA TRP A 60 18.26 -24.16 12.65
C TRP A 60 18.05 -24.34 11.15
N GLU A 61 19.05 -24.84 10.43
CA GLU A 61 18.89 -25.21 9.03
C GLU A 61 18.40 -26.65 8.94
N GLN A 62 17.33 -26.87 8.18
CA GLN A 62 16.70 -28.16 7.98
C GLN A 62 16.51 -28.41 6.49
N GLU A 63 17.00 -29.56 6.01
CA GLU A 63 16.71 -30.01 4.65
C GLU A 63 15.27 -30.54 4.59
N PHE A 64 14.55 -30.14 3.55
CA PHE A 64 13.21 -30.59 3.23
C PHE A 64 13.13 -31.06 1.78
N THR A 65 12.17 -31.95 1.50
CA THR A 65 11.75 -32.32 0.15
C THR A 65 10.42 -31.65 -0.16
N VAL A 66 10.32 -30.94 -1.27
CA VAL A 66 9.07 -30.31 -1.70
C VAL A 66 8.06 -31.40 -2.07
N ARG A 67 6.86 -31.36 -1.48
CA ARG A 67 5.74 -32.22 -1.88
C ARG A 67 4.86 -31.50 -2.89
N THR A 68 4.46 -30.29 -2.56
CA THR A 68 3.66 -29.41 -3.42
C THR A 68 4.15 -27.98 -3.27
N ALA A 69 4.00 -27.20 -4.34
CA ALA A 69 4.23 -25.76 -4.35
C ALA A 69 3.15 -25.12 -5.21
N ASP A 70 2.31 -24.30 -4.56
CA ASP A 70 1.20 -23.62 -5.18
C ASP A 70 1.43 -22.12 -5.10
N THR A 71 1.78 -21.51 -6.22
CA THR A 71 1.91 -20.04 -6.30
C THR A 71 0.58 -19.31 -6.17
N ASN A 72 -0.54 -20.05 -6.27
CA ASN A 72 -1.90 -19.53 -6.25
C ASN A 72 -2.11 -18.33 -7.21
N ARG A 73 -1.35 -18.29 -8.31
CA ARG A 73 -1.36 -17.20 -9.28
C ARG A 73 -2.77 -17.03 -9.89
N GLY A 74 -3.34 -15.85 -9.74
CA GLY A 74 -4.68 -15.52 -10.26
C GLY A 74 -5.84 -15.84 -9.32
N LYS A 75 -5.62 -16.47 -8.16
CA LYS A 75 -6.65 -16.62 -7.13
C LYS A 75 -6.68 -15.35 -6.27
N ARG A 76 -7.87 -14.77 -6.10
CA ARG A 76 -8.06 -13.58 -5.27
C ARG A 76 -7.84 -13.95 -3.79
N ASN A 77 -6.92 -13.26 -3.12
CA ASN A 77 -6.60 -13.40 -1.69
C ASN A 77 -5.97 -14.74 -1.25
N ALA A 78 -5.40 -15.54 -2.16
CA ALA A 78 -4.65 -16.74 -1.78
C ALA A 78 -3.15 -16.44 -1.78
N SER A 79 -2.50 -16.69 -0.64
CA SER A 79 -1.04 -16.59 -0.55
C SER A 79 -0.38 -17.78 -1.25
N PRO A 80 0.82 -17.60 -1.83
CA PRO A 80 1.65 -18.71 -2.26
C PRO A 80 1.97 -19.63 -1.09
N GLU A 81 1.90 -20.93 -1.31
CA GLU A 81 2.08 -21.95 -0.29
C GLU A 81 2.91 -23.12 -0.82
N ALA A 82 3.59 -23.82 0.07
CA ALA A 82 4.29 -25.04 -0.24
C ALA A 82 4.14 -26.02 0.92
N GLU A 83 4.00 -27.30 0.59
CA GLU A 83 4.10 -28.39 1.56
C GLU A 83 5.50 -29.00 1.45
N LEU A 84 6.24 -28.93 2.54
CA LEU A 84 7.61 -29.43 2.65
C LEU A 84 7.63 -30.70 3.51
N LEU A 85 8.43 -31.69 3.12
CA LEU A 85 8.57 -32.95 3.85
C LEU A 85 9.92 -33.01 4.54
N LEU A 86 9.89 -33.36 5.81
CA LEU A 86 11.08 -33.74 6.56
C LEU A 86 11.63 -35.09 6.04
N PRO A 87 12.90 -35.41 6.29
CA PRO A 87 13.45 -36.74 6.01
C PRO A 87 12.69 -37.88 6.74
N SER A 88 12.01 -37.56 7.84
CA SER A 88 11.11 -38.48 8.57
C SER A 88 9.80 -38.77 7.83
N GLY A 89 9.46 -38.01 6.79
CA GLY A 89 8.18 -38.05 6.08
C GLY A 89 7.09 -37.16 6.69
N GLU A 90 7.35 -36.47 7.80
CA GLU A 90 6.43 -35.50 8.38
C GLU A 90 6.30 -34.27 7.47
N SER A 91 5.07 -33.79 7.27
CA SER A 91 4.81 -32.63 6.42
C SER A 91 4.74 -31.32 7.20
N TRP A 92 5.16 -30.26 6.52
CA TRP A 92 5.23 -28.91 7.03
C TRP A 92 4.64 -27.95 6.01
N GLU A 93 3.58 -27.25 6.40
CA GLU A 93 2.96 -26.24 5.56
C GLU A 93 3.67 -24.89 5.74
N VAL A 94 4.07 -24.29 4.62
CA VAL A 94 4.79 -23.01 4.58
C VAL A 94 4.05 -22.07 3.64
N THR A 95 3.77 -20.85 4.11
CA THR A 95 3.21 -19.79 3.26
C THR A 95 4.25 -18.73 2.99
N PHE A 96 4.16 -18.07 1.84
CA PHE A 96 5.06 -17.01 1.42
C PHE A 96 4.30 -15.71 1.22
N ARG A 97 4.99 -14.58 1.40
CA ARG A 97 4.42 -13.25 1.15
C ARG A 97 4.29 -12.94 -0.33
N GLN A 98 5.18 -13.49 -1.15
CA GLN A 98 5.28 -13.21 -2.58
C GLN A 98 5.47 -14.53 -3.35
N ALA A 99 5.11 -14.55 -4.62
CA ALA A 99 5.14 -15.77 -5.42
C ALA A 99 6.54 -16.18 -5.91
N GLY A 100 7.57 -15.36 -5.69
CA GLY A 100 8.95 -15.68 -6.05
C GLY A 100 9.96 -15.02 -5.10
N PRO A 101 11.26 -15.31 -5.25
CA PRO A 101 11.85 -16.04 -6.38
C PRO A 101 11.84 -17.57 -6.25
N VAL A 102 11.70 -18.13 -5.04
CA VAL A 102 11.87 -19.57 -4.80
C VAL A 102 10.59 -20.34 -5.06
N VAL A 103 9.48 -20.02 -4.38
CA VAL A 103 8.22 -20.79 -4.45
C VAL A 103 7.62 -20.87 -5.87
N SER A 104 7.95 -19.93 -6.76
CA SER A 104 7.56 -19.96 -8.17
C SER A 104 8.19 -21.07 -8.98
N GLU A 105 9.33 -21.58 -8.54
CA GLU A 105 10.18 -22.49 -9.30
C GLU A 105 10.34 -23.86 -8.61
N LEU A 106 9.86 -23.99 -7.37
CA LEU A 106 9.89 -25.25 -6.64
C LEU A 106 9.10 -26.34 -7.37
N ALA A 107 9.78 -27.46 -7.63
CA ALA A 107 9.15 -28.65 -8.19
C ALA A 107 8.93 -29.73 -7.11
N PRO A 108 7.84 -30.51 -7.18
CA PRO A 108 7.68 -31.70 -6.35
C PRO A 108 8.89 -32.64 -6.46
N GLY A 109 9.39 -33.11 -5.32
CA GLY A 109 10.57 -33.96 -5.20
C GLY A 109 11.91 -33.22 -5.09
N GLU A 110 11.91 -31.89 -5.27
CA GLU A 110 13.11 -31.07 -5.13
C GLU A 110 13.53 -30.95 -3.66
N LYS A 111 14.84 -30.86 -3.41
CA LYS A 111 15.40 -30.63 -2.07
C LYS A 111 15.65 -29.15 -1.85
N VAL A 112 15.19 -28.65 -0.70
CA VAL A 112 15.35 -27.26 -0.28
C VAL A 112 15.87 -27.19 1.14
N VAL A 113 16.51 -26.09 1.50
CA VAL A 113 16.96 -25.83 2.87
C VAL A 113 16.05 -24.78 3.49
N GLY A 114 15.27 -25.18 4.50
CA GLY A 114 14.47 -24.28 5.30
C GLY A 114 15.24 -23.83 6.55
N LEU A 115 15.21 -22.54 6.83
CA LEU A 115 15.68 -21.99 8.10
C LEU A 115 14.52 -21.94 9.09
N ILE A 116 14.66 -22.61 10.22
CA ILE A 116 13.67 -22.64 11.31
C ILE A 116 14.10 -21.68 12.42
N TRP A 117 13.16 -20.87 12.88
CA TRP A 117 13.32 -19.98 14.03
C TRP A 117 12.01 -19.90 14.81
N HIS A 118 12.07 -19.97 16.15
CA HIS A 118 10.90 -20.11 17.03
C HIS A 118 9.92 -21.23 16.60
N GLY A 119 10.44 -22.31 16.02
CA GLY A 119 9.62 -23.45 15.58
C GLY A 119 8.78 -23.19 14.32
N ARG A 120 9.12 -22.17 13.52
CA ARG A 120 8.51 -21.89 12.22
C ARG A 120 9.60 -21.81 11.15
N VAL A 121 9.29 -22.27 9.92
CA VAL A 121 10.17 -22.05 8.76
C VAL A 121 10.06 -20.58 8.37
N VAL A 122 11.13 -19.82 8.55
CA VAL A 122 11.19 -18.37 8.34
C VAL A 122 11.78 -17.97 7.00
N GLU A 123 12.63 -18.83 6.43
CA GLU A 123 13.27 -18.65 5.14
C GLU A 123 13.39 -20.00 4.45
N VAL A 124 13.23 -20.02 3.12
CA VAL A 124 13.48 -21.21 2.28
C VAL A 124 14.55 -20.85 1.26
N ARG A 125 15.48 -21.78 1.05
CA ARG A 125 16.57 -21.69 0.09
C ARG A 125 16.50 -22.84 -0.91
N ASP A 126 16.55 -22.52 -2.19
CA ASP A 126 16.61 -23.52 -3.25
C ASP A 126 18.03 -24.07 -3.48
N ALA A 127 18.15 -25.00 -4.42
CA ALA A 127 19.43 -25.59 -4.81
C ALA A 127 20.41 -24.58 -5.41
N ASP A 128 19.91 -23.53 -6.06
CA ASP A 128 20.70 -22.43 -6.62
C ASP A 128 21.16 -21.43 -5.55
N GLY A 129 20.74 -21.62 -4.30
CA GLY A 129 21.10 -20.80 -3.16
C GLY A 129 20.31 -19.49 -3.06
N ARG A 130 19.31 -19.28 -3.92
CA ARG A 130 18.37 -18.15 -3.82
C ARG A 130 17.55 -18.32 -2.56
N ARG A 131 17.21 -17.20 -1.94
CA ARG A 131 16.56 -17.15 -0.63
C ARG A 131 15.21 -16.47 -0.76
N GLN A 132 14.22 -16.98 -0.06
CA GLN A 132 12.93 -16.35 0.04
C GLN A 132 12.40 -16.41 1.47
N GLN A 133 11.96 -15.27 1.99
CA GLN A 133 11.30 -15.20 3.30
C GLN A 133 9.89 -15.80 3.21
N THR A 134 9.52 -16.57 4.23
CA THR A 134 8.14 -17.04 4.41
C THR A 134 7.29 -15.92 5.03
N SER A 135 5.99 -16.16 5.20
CA SER A 135 5.10 -15.24 5.93
C SER A 135 5.46 -15.11 7.41
N ASP A 136 6.07 -16.15 7.99
CA ASP A 136 6.55 -16.15 9.38
C ASP A 136 7.95 -15.53 9.52
N GLY A 137 8.63 -15.29 8.40
CA GLY A 137 9.96 -14.69 8.37
C GLY A 137 9.95 -13.24 8.88
N PRO A 138 10.83 -12.86 9.82
CA PRO A 138 10.80 -11.53 10.44
C PRO A 138 11.41 -10.43 9.56
N VAL A 139 12.24 -10.80 8.58
CA VAL A 139 12.96 -9.86 7.71
C VAL A 139 12.00 -9.15 6.75
N GLY A 140 12.08 -7.83 6.62
CA GLY A 140 11.27 -7.08 5.65
C GLY A 140 9.89 -6.66 6.17
N TRP A 141 9.46 -7.09 7.37
CA TRP A 141 8.16 -6.68 7.92
C TRP A 141 8.15 -5.21 8.33
N SER A 142 9.27 -4.69 8.84
CA SER A 142 9.32 -3.30 9.30
C SER A 142 9.09 -2.32 8.15
N GLU A 143 9.60 -2.70 6.99
CA GLU A 143 9.50 -2.05 5.70
C GLU A 143 8.08 -2.07 5.17
N ASP A 144 7.46 -3.26 5.15
CA ASP A 144 6.07 -3.44 4.74
C ASP A 144 5.13 -2.58 5.60
N ARG A 145 5.34 -2.57 6.93
CA ARG A 145 4.55 -1.77 7.88
C ARG A 145 4.77 -0.27 7.69
N LEU A 146 6.02 0.17 7.51
CA LEU A 146 6.35 1.58 7.26
C LEU A 146 5.76 2.07 5.93
N GLY A 147 5.92 1.29 4.86
CA GLY A 147 5.36 1.59 3.54
C GLY A 147 3.84 1.62 3.58
N GLY A 148 3.21 0.65 4.24
CA GLY A 148 1.76 0.63 4.47
C GLY A 148 1.27 1.85 5.24
N ALA A 149 1.97 2.25 6.29
CA ALA A 149 1.65 3.46 7.05
C ALA A 149 1.75 4.73 6.20
N LEU A 150 2.83 4.87 5.41
CA LEU A 150 3.03 6.00 4.50
C LEU A 150 1.90 6.10 3.46
N ALA A 151 1.55 4.99 2.80
CA ALA A 151 0.44 4.96 1.85
C ALA A 151 -0.89 5.34 2.52
N CYS A 152 -1.16 4.80 3.72
CA CYS A 152 -2.36 5.10 4.49
C CYS A 152 -2.45 6.58 4.87
N PHE A 153 -1.38 7.21 5.34
CA PHE A 153 -1.39 8.64 5.69
C PHE A 153 -1.51 9.55 4.47
N SER A 154 -0.83 9.20 3.38
CA SER A 154 -0.84 9.98 2.13
C SER A 154 -2.24 10.11 1.54
N PHE A 155 -3.04 9.05 1.67
CA PHE A 155 -4.44 9.04 1.27
C PHE A 155 -5.38 9.57 2.36
N GLY A 156 -5.21 9.06 3.57
CA GLY A 156 -6.18 9.20 4.65
C GLY A 156 -6.30 10.62 5.16
N LEU A 157 -5.19 11.37 5.23
CA LEU A 157 -5.20 12.76 5.70
C LEU A 157 -5.96 13.68 4.71
N PRO A 158 -5.66 13.71 3.39
CA PRO A 158 -6.46 14.49 2.45
C PRO A 158 -7.92 14.02 2.35
N ALA A 159 -8.19 12.70 2.39
CA ALA A 159 -9.54 12.16 2.40
C ALA A 159 -10.35 12.65 3.62
N PHE A 160 -9.73 12.63 4.81
CA PHE A 160 -10.30 13.14 6.04
C PHE A 160 -10.57 14.65 5.95
N VAL A 161 -9.54 15.45 5.61
CA VAL A 161 -9.67 16.92 5.49
C VAL A 161 -10.75 17.28 4.48
N GLY A 162 -10.72 16.69 3.27
CA GLY A 162 -11.73 16.92 2.24
C GLY A 162 -13.11 16.38 2.62
N GLY A 163 -13.22 15.37 3.48
CA GLY A 163 -14.47 14.84 4.00
C GLY A 163 -15.10 15.74 5.08
N VAL A 164 -14.27 16.31 5.96
CA VAL A 164 -14.68 17.24 7.02
C VAL A 164 -15.02 18.62 6.47
N TRP A 165 -14.30 19.09 5.44
CA TRP A 165 -14.40 20.46 4.90
C TRP A 165 -15.85 20.94 4.62
N PRO A 166 -16.72 20.14 3.95
CA PRO A 166 -18.08 20.57 3.64
C PRO A 166 -18.98 20.64 4.88
N LEU A 167 -18.59 20.10 6.03
CA LEU A 167 -19.34 20.24 7.28
C LEU A 167 -19.20 21.66 7.87
N PHE A 168 -18.07 22.30 7.63
CA PHE A 168 -17.77 23.65 8.13
C PHE A 168 -18.09 24.75 7.10
N ALA A 169 -17.93 24.48 5.81
CA ALA A 169 -18.14 25.45 4.73
C ALA A 169 -19.43 25.18 3.92
N ARG A 170 -20.55 24.95 4.61
CA ARG A 170 -21.81 24.56 3.96
C ARG A 170 -22.38 25.67 3.09
N GLY A 171 -22.64 25.35 1.82
CA GLY A 171 -23.42 26.21 0.91
C GLY A 171 -22.60 27.04 -0.06
N ASP A 172 -21.28 27.07 0.06
CA ASP A 172 -20.41 27.74 -0.91
C ASP A 172 -19.87 26.75 -1.96
N ARG A 173 -20.15 27.04 -3.23
CA ARG A 173 -19.68 26.25 -4.39
C ARG A 173 -18.14 26.22 -4.47
N ARG A 174 -17.46 27.31 -4.09
CA ARG A 174 -16.00 27.42 -4.12
C ARG A 174 -15.35 26.47 -3.12
N HIS A 175 -15.89 26.40 -1.91
CA HIS A 175 -15.44 25.45 -0.89
C HIS A 175 -15.73 23.99 -1.26
N ALA A 176 -16.84 23.72 -1.97
CA ALA A 176 -17.11 22.39 -2.49
C ALA A 176 -16.07 21.96 -3.54
N LYS A 177 -15.67 22.87 -4.45
CA LYS A 177 -14.59 22.61 -5.41
C LYS A 177 -13.25 22.37 -4.72
N ALA A 178 -12.89 23.21 -3.75
CA ALA A 178 -11.67 23.04 -2.97
C ALA A 178 -11.63 21.67 -2.26
N ALA A 179 -12.74 21.22 -1.67
CA ALA A 179 -12.82 19.90 -1.04
C ALA A 179 -12.62 18.75 -2.05
N VAL A 180 -13.11 18.88 -3.28
CA VAL A 180 -12.89 17.90 -4.36
C VAL A 180 -11.42 17.86 -4.78
N VAL A 181 -10.79 19.03 -4.94
CA VAL A 181 -9.35 19.15 -5.25
C VAL A 181 -8.50 18.42 -4.20
N VAL A 182 -8.76 18.65 -2.90
CA VAL A 182 -8.03 18.00 -1.81
C VAL A 182 -8.16 16.47 -1.87
N ARG A 183 -9.38 15.94 -2.10
CA ARG A 183 -9.61 14.50 -2.21
C ARG A 183 -8.84 13.87 -3.37
N TRP A 184 -8.86 14.51 -4.54
CA TRP A 184 -8.16 14.03 -5.72
C TRP A 184 -6.64 14.06 -5.55
N HIS A 185 -6.09 15.11 -4.93
CA HIS A 185 -4.67 15.14 -4.58
C HIS A 185 -4.30 13.99 -3.63
N GLY A 186 -5.18 13.65 -2.67
CA GLY A 186 -5.01 12.47 -1.82
C GLY A 186 -4.92 11.17 -2.59
N VAL A 187 -5.78 10.97 -3.61
CA VAL A 187 -5.72 9.80 -4.49
C VAL A 187 -4.39 9.78 -5.27
N CYS A 188 -4.00 10.89 -5.88
CA CYS A 188 -2.75 10.99 -6.64
C CYS A 188 -1.52 10.70 -5.76
N LEU A 189 -1.50 11.23 -4.54
CA LEU A 189 -0.45 10.95 -3.56
C LEU A 189 -0.43 9.48 -3.14
N ALA A 190 -1.60 8.87 -2.91
CA ALA A 190 -1.68 7.44 -2.61
C ALA A 190 -1.10 6.57 -3.73
N VAL A 191 -1.47 6.86 -4.98
CA VAL A 191 -0.95 6.15 -6.17
C VAL A 191 0.56 6.35 -6.29
N ALA A 192 1.05 7.59 -6.12
CA ALA A 192 2.48 7.88 -6.15
C ALA A 192 3.25 7.15 -5.04
N ALA A 193 2.68 7.05 -3.84
CA ALA A 193 3.28 6.30 -2.73
C ALA A 193 3.39 4.80 -3.06
N LEU A 194 2.32 4.19 -3.58
CA LEU A 194 2.32 2.79 -4.01
C LEU A 194 3.36 2.53 -5.11
N PHE A 195 3.47 3.44 -6.09
CA PHE A 195 4.45 3.31 -7.16
C PHE A 195 5.89 3.46 -6.65
N THR A 196 6.12 4.36 -5.69
CA THR A 196 7.43 4.55 -5.05
C THR A 196 7.85 3.30 -4.28
N LEU A 197 6.93 2.69 -3.53
CA LEU A 197 7.16 1.44 -2.80
C LEU A 197 7.42 0.27 -3.75
N TRP A 198 6.62 0.14 -4.81
CA TRP A 198 6.81 -0.88 -5.83
C TRP A 198 8.19 -0.74 -6.50
N ALA A 199 8.58 0.47 -6.89
CA ALA A 199 9.87 0.72 -7.51
C ALA A 199 11.04 0.42 -6.56
N GLN A 200 10.92 0.78 -5.27
CA GLN A 200 11.93 0.47 -4.26
C GLN A 200 12.10 -1.05 -4.11
N ALA A 201 10.99 -1.80 -4.00
CA ALA A 201 11.01 -3.25 -3.83
C ALA A 201 11.56 -3.95 -5.08
N ALA A 202 11.17 -3.51 -6.28
CA ALA A 202 11.57 -4.13 -7.55
C ALA A 202 13.06 -3.91 -7.88
N ASN A 203 13.68 -2.85 -7.34
CA ASN A 203 15.07 -2.51 -7.63
C ASN A 203 16.01 -2.73 -6.42
N GLU A 204 15.54 -3.36 -5.35
CA GLU A 204 16.31 -3.61 -4.11
C GLU A 204 16.96 -2.33 -3.54
N TRP A 205 16.31 -1.19 -3.69
CA TRP A 205 16.88 0.09 -3.27
C TRP A 205 16.95 0.21 -1.74
N PRO A 206 17.97 0.91 -1.21
CA PRO A 206 18.09 1.13 0.24
C PRO A 206 16.96 2.00 0.78
N PHE A 207 16.65 1.87 2.08
CA PHE A 207 15.52 2.56 2.71
C PHE A 207 15.54 4.09 2.62
N TRP A 208 16.72 4.70 2.58
CA TRP A 208 16.82 6.14 2.43
C TRP A 208 16.26 6.61 1.08
N ALA A 209 16.18 5.73 0.06
CA ALA A 209 15.57 6.04 -1.23
C ALA A 209 14.08 6.39 -1.09
N ILE A 210 13.36 5.76 -0.15
CA ILE A 210 11.96 6.10 0.14
C ILE A 210 11.88 7.57 0.54
N TRP A 211 12.68 8.02 1.50
CA TRP A 211 12.67 9.42 1.95
C TRP A 211 13.17 10.38 0.87
N ALA A 212 14.20 9.99 0.11
CA ALA A 212 14.77 10.80 -0.96
C ALA A 212 13.80 11.02 -2.13
N ILE A 213 12.93 10.05 -2.43
CA ILE A 213 11.95 10.14 -3.52
C ILE A 213 10.62 10.69 -2.99
N TRP A 214 10.11 10.11 -1.90
CA TRP A 214 8.81 10.45 -1.35
C TRP A 214 8.77 11.85 -0.73
N GLY A 215 9.85 12.28 -0.07
CA GLY A 215 9.92 13.61 0.54
C GLY A 215 9.67 14.73 -0.48
N PRO A 216 10.43 14.82 -1.58
CA PRO A 216 10.18 15.78 -2.64
C PRO A 216 8.80 15.65 -3.28
N LEU A 217 8.32 14.42 -3.56
CA LEU A 217 6.99 14.20 -4.14
C LEU A 217 5.86 14.68 -3.22
N ALA A 218 5.97 14.42 -1.91
CA ALA A 218 5.02 14.88 -0.92
C ALA A 218 5.01 16.41 -0.81
N LEU A 219 6.19 17.06 -0.85
CA LEU A 219 6.29 18.52 -0.84
C LEU A 219 5.69 19.14 -2.10
N LEU A 220 5.99 18.59 -3.28
CA LEU A 220 5.42 19.05 -4.55
C LEU A 220 3.90 18.83 -4.58
N GLY A 221 3.42 17.68 -4.11
CA GLY A 221 2.00 17.38 -4.03
C GLY A 221 1.26 18.30 -3.05
N LEU A 222 1.87 18.60 -1.90
CA LEU A 222 1.34 19.57 -0.94
C LEU A 222 1.28 20.97 -1.54
N ALA A 223 2.37 21.45 -2.15
CA ALA A 223 2.43 22.76 -2.80
C ALA A 223 1.39 22.89 -3.93
N SER A 224 1.29 21.87 -4.78
CA SER A 224 0.26 21.76 -5.83
C SER A 224 -1.14 21.82 -5.22
N MET A 225 -1.42 20.98 -4.23
CA MET A 225 -2.72 20.94 -3.55
C MET A 225 -3.09 22.30 -2.97
N THR A 226 -2.14 22.99 -2.31
CA THR A 226 -2.36 24.34 -1.77
C THR A 226 -2.65 25.34 -2.88
N ALA A 227 -1.89 25.34 -3.98
CA ALA A 227 -2.11 26.24 -5.11
C ALA A 227 -3.50 26.05 -5.74
N PHE A 228 -3.90 24.81 -6.02
CA PHE A 228 -5.22 24.51 -6.58
C PHE A 228 -6.37 24.81 -5.62
N VAL A 229 -6.18 24.58 -4.30
CA VAL A 229 -7.17 24.99 -3.30
C VAL A 229 -7.34 26.50 -3.29
N ILE A 230 -6.24 27.27 -3.34
CA ILE A 230 -6.32 28.74 -3.41
C ILE A 230 -7.05 29.19 -4.67
N ALA A 231 -6.71 28.63 -5.83
CA ALA A 231 -7.39 28.93 -7.10
C ALA A 231 -8.89 28.60 -7.03
N ALA A 232 -9.25 27.44 -6.45
CA ALA A 232 -10.63 27.04 -6.25
C ALA A 232 -11.42 28.00 -5.34
N LEU A 233 -10.78 28.50 -4.29
CA LEU A 233 -11.38 29.46 -3.36
C LEU A 233 -11.51 30.87 -3.97
N ARG A 234 -10.63 31.24 -4.90
CA ARG A 234 -10.72 32.51 -5.65
C ARG A 234 -11.79 32.49 -6.73
N GLY A 235 -12.12 31.31 -7.26
CA GLY A 235 -13.05 31.16 -8.39
C GLY A 235 -12.33 31.02 -9.73
N ASP A 236 -11.00 30.90 -9.74
CA ASP A 236 -10.19 30.85 -10.96
C ASP A 236 -10.37 29.53 -11.76
N MET A 237 -11.13 28.57 -11.21
CA MET A 237 -11.45 27.27 -11.85
C MET A 237 -12.87 27.22 -12.41
N ASP A 238 -13.51 28.37 -12.63
CA ASP A 238 -14.75 28.47 -13.37
C ASP A 238 -14.41 28.71 -14.85
N ASP A 239 -14.51 27.67 -15.68
CA ASP A 239 -14.50 27.78 -17.16
C ASP A 239 -15.82 28.45 -17.60
N GLU A 240 -16.00 29.72 -17.28
CA GLU A 240 -16.93 30.57 -18.02
C GLU A 240 -16.23 30.96 -19.31
N GLY A 241 -16.45 30.16 -20.37
CA GLY A 241 -16.08 30.56 -21.72
C GLY A 241 -16.67 31.93 -22.06
N PRO A 242 -16.09 32.67 -23.05
CA PRO A 242 -16.60 33.97 -23.42
C PRO A 242 -18.11 33.88 -23.68
N PRO A 243 -18.91 34.87 -23.24
CA PRO A 243 -20.36 34.83 -23.35
C PRO A 243 -20.72 34.51 -24.79
N VAL A 244 -21.41 33.39 -25.01
CA VAL A 244 -21.95 33.03 -26.32
C VAL A 244 -22.86 34.20 -26.72
N PRO A 245 -22.59 34.89 -27.85
CA PRO A 245 -23.48 35.94 -28.32
C PRO A 245 -24.88 35.36 -28.46
N GLN A 246 -25.84 35.85 -27.67
CA GLN A 246 -27.22 35.49 -27.90
C GLN A 246 -27.62 36.06 -29.27
N PRO A 247 -28.19 35.25 -30.18
CA PRO A 247 -28.69 35.77 -31.43
C PRO A 247 -29.74 36.84 -31.13
N ASP A 248 -29.49 38.05 -31.62
CA ASP A 248 -30.37 39.19 -31.44
C ASP A 248 -31.73 38.87 -32.10
N PRO A 249 -32.82 38.72 -31.32
CA PRO A 249 -34.13 38.41 -31.87
C PRO A 249 -34.70 39.54 -32.72
N THR A 250 -34.05 40.72 -32.76
CA THR A 250 -34.41 41.84 -33.61
C THR A 250 -33.61 41.95 -34.91
N ALA A 251 -32.68 41.03 -35.19
CA ALA A 251 -31.97 41.02 -36.47
C ALA A 251 -32.93 40.69 -37.63
N PRO A 252 -33.19 41.63 -38.56
CA PRO A 252 -34.09 41.37 -39.69
C PRO A 252 -33.49 40.30 -40.60
N ALA A 253 -34.31 39.32 -40.97
CA ALA A 253 -33.96 38.31 -41.97
C ALA A 253 -33.64 39.02 -43.30
N SER A 254 -32.36 39.15 -43.62
CA SER A 254 -31.91 39.57 -44.95
C SER A 254 -32.27 38.45 -45.93
N GLY A 255 -33.41 38.61 -46.60
CA GLY A 255 -33.81 37.74 -47.70
C GLY A 255 -32.81 37.85 -48.84
N HIS A 256 -32.21 36.72 -49.20
CA HIS A 256 -31.54 36.55 -50.48
C HIS A 256 -32.57 36.00 -51.48
N SER A 257 -32.89 36.82 -52.48
CA SER A 257 -33.36 36.39 -53.80
C SER A 257 -32.16 36.08 -54.69
#